data_AF-A0A847GPB9-F1
#
_entry.id   AF-A0A847GPB9-F1
#
_cell.length_a   1.000
_cell.length_b   1.000
_cell.length_c   1.000
_cell.angle_alpha   90.00
_cell.angle_beta   90.00
_cell.angle_gamma   90.00
#
_symmetry.space_group_name_H-M   'P 1'
#
loop_
_entity.id
_entity.type
_entity.pdbx_description
1 polymer ?
#
loop_
_entity_poly.entity_id
_entity_poly.type
_entity_poly.pdbx_seq_one_letter_code
_entity_poly.pdbx_strand_id
1 'polypeptide(L)'
;MGRRAFKRIILAVCLAAALMGGWLVWRGLDSIPRVDVNFITDQWDAEIWLDGRRLCQPDGQPWLTPCTVTGVSAETHVVVLKRQGLEDLVLGQIDFGSTREVVAHWPGRDGQSRAGTR
;
A
#
# COMPACT_ATOMS: atom_id res chain seq x y z
N MET A 1 -47.98 33.09 -13.49
CA MET A 1 -47.06 31.94 -13.73
C MET A 1 -47.83 30.63 -13.62
N GLY A 2 -47.92 29.85 -14.70
CA GLY A 2 -48.76 28.65 -14.75
C GLY A 2 -48.23 27.52 -13.87
N ARG A 3 -49.11 26.84 -13.12
CA ARG A 3 -48.82 25.69 -12.24
C ARG A 3 -47.93 24.60 -12.86
N ARG A 4 -47.91 24.50 -14.20
CA ARG A 4 -47.07 23.56 -14.97
C ARG A 4 -45.60 23.96 -15.04
N ALA A 5 -45.28 25.26 -15.09
CA ALA A 5 -43.91 25.75 -15.10
C ALA A 5 -43.25 25.56 -13.73
N PHE A 6 -44.01 25.83 -12.65
CA PHE A 6 -43.53 25.66 -11.28
C PHE A 6 -43.20 24.19 -10.94
N LYS A 7 -44.05 23.24 -11.37
CA LYS A 7 -43.78 21.79 -11.21
C LYS A 7 -42.52 21.32 -11.94
N ARG A 8 -42.25 21.83 -13.15
CA ARG A 8 -41.06 21.48 -13.93
C ARG A 8 -39.77 22.00 -13.29
N ILE A 9 -39.82 23.18 -12.69
CA ILE A 9 -38.68 23.77 -11.97
C ILE A 9 -38.34 22.95 -10.73
N ILE A 10 -39.34 22.57 -9.92
CA ILE A 10 -39.13 21.73 -8.72
C ILE A 10 -38.51 20.38 -9.10
N LEU A 11 -39.04 19.72 -10.13
CA LEU A 11 -38.52 18.43 -10.60
C LEU A 11 -37.06 18.53 -11.07
N ALA A 12 -36.72 19.59 -11.80
CA ALA A 12 -35.35 19.83 -12.27
C ALA A 12 -34.37 20.10 -11.11
N VAL A 13 -34.79 20.87 -10.10
CA VAL A 13 -33.96 21.16 -8.91
C VAL A 13 -33.73 19.90 -8.08
N CYS A 14 -34.76 19.06 -7.89
CA CYS A 14 -34.61 17.78 -7.19
C CYS A 14 -33.67 16.81 -7.92
N LEU A 15 -33.76 16.75 -9.26
CA LEU A 15 -32.87 15.92 -10.07
C LEU A 15 -31.41 16.40 -9.99
N ALA A 16 -31.19 17.72 -10.06
CA ALA A 16 -29.85 18.29 -9.92
C ALA A 16 -29.25 18.07 -8.52
N ALA A 17 -30.07 18.19 -7.47
CA ALA A 17 -29.64 17.93 -6.09
C ALA A 17 -29.30 16.45 -5.85
N ALA A 18 -30.09 15.53 -6.40
CA ALA A 18 -29.82 14.09 -6.31
C ALA A 18 -28.53 13.69 -7.07
N LEU A 19 -28.30 14.27 -8.26
CA LEU A 19 -27.09 14.04 -9.03
C LEU A 19 -25.83 14.64 -8.35
N MET A 20 -25.94 15.82 -7.74
CA MET A 20 -24.83 16.41 -6.96
C MET A 20 -24.55 15.64 -5.66
N GLY A 21 -25.59 15.22 -4.94
CA GLY A 21 -25.44 14.41 -3.73
C GLY A 21 -24.80 13.04 -4.01
N GLY A 22 -25.24 12.37 -5.08
CA GLY A 22 -24.64 11.10 -5.52
C GLY A 22 -23.17 11.24 -5.92
N TRP A 23 -22.79 12.31 -6.62
CA TRP A 23 -21.41 12.55 -7.05
C TRP A 23 -20.47 12.85 -5.86
N LEU A 24 -20.93 13.63 -4.87
CA LEU A 24 -20.13 13.94 -3.67
C LEU A 24 -19.92 12.72 -2.78
N VAL A 25 -20.93 11.86 -2.61
CA VAL A 25 -20.84 10.63 -1.81
C VAL A 25 -19.92 9.60 -2.47
N TRP A 26 -19.95 9.47 -3.80
CA TRP A 26 -19.13 8.48 -4.51
C TRP A 26 -17.63 8.81 -4.49
N ARG A 27 -17.24 10.09 -4.33
CA ARG A 27 -15.83 10.49 -4.21
C ARG A 27 -15.22 10.26 -2.83
N GLY A 28 -16.02 10.02 -1.80
CA GLY A 28 -15.56 9.97 -0.41
C GLY A 28 -15.26 8.57 0.14
N LEU A 29 -15.52 7.49 -0.60
CA LEU A 29 -15.63 6.15 -0.01
C LEU A 29 -14.42 5.21 -0.18
N ASP A 30 -13.45 5.47 -1.07
CA ASP A 30 -12.40 4.48 -1.39
C ASP A 30 -10.96 5.02 -1.27
N SER A 31 -10.65 5.81 -0.24
CA SER A 31 -9.26 6.12 0.09
C SER A 31 -8.65 4.99 0.93
N ILE A 32 -7.80 4.15 0.31
CA ILE A 32 -6.98 3.17 1.02
C ILE A 32 -6.10 3.91 2.04
N PRO A 33 -6.11 3.53 3.34
CA PRO A 33 -5.27 4.16 4.35
C PRO A 33 -3.80 4.10 3.97
N ARG A 34 -3.04 5.15 4.35
CA ARG A 34 -1.59 5.22 4.15
C ARG A 34 -0.86 5.05 5.48
N VAL A 35 0.17 4.22 5.51
CA VAL A 35 0.94 3.87 6.72
C VAL A 35 2.44 3.98 6.46
N ASP A 36 3.19 4.11 7.54
CA ASP A 36 4.64 4.03 7.52
C ASP A 36 5.06 2.61 7.91
N VAL A 37 6.00 2.03 7.16
CA VAL A 37 6.45 0.64 7.32
C VAL A 37 7.97 0.63 7.50
N ASN A 38 8.42 0.03 8.58
CA ASN A 38 9.84 -0.20 8.86
C ASN A 38 10.31 -1.45 8.13
N PHE A 39 11.43 -1.34 7.41
CA PHE A 39 12.10 -2.47 6.78
C PHE A 39 13.50 -2.60 7.37
N ILE A 40 13.78 -3.75 7.96
CA ILE A 40 15.03 -4.04 8.66
C ILE A 40 15.60 -5.34 8.11
N THR A 41 16.87 -5.30 7.73
CA THR A 41 17.64 -6.45 7.25
C THR A 41 18.92 -6.59 8.04
N ASP A 42 19.39 -7.83 8.18
CA ASP A 42 20.76 -8.10 8.66
C ASP A 42 21.83 -7.60 7.67
N GLN A 43 21.50 -7.65 6.38
CA GLN A 43 22.30 -7.22 5.26
C GLN A 43 21.83 -5.84 4.79
N TRP A 44 22.57 -4.78 5.13
CA TRP A 44 22.25 -3.38 4.79
C TRP A 44 22.15 -3.14 3.27
N ASP A 45 21.57 -2.02 2.88
CA ASP A 45 21.46 -1.54 1.51
C ASP A 45 20.69 -2.48 0.55
N ALA A 46 19.70 -3.22 1.07
CA ALA A 46 18.78 -3.94 0.20
C ALA A 46 17.63 -3.04 -0.28
N GLU A 47 17.36 -3.11 -1.59
CA GLU A 47 16.23 -2.46 -2.26
C GLU A 47 14.92 -3.16 -1.91
N ILE A 48 13.85 -2.37 -1.76
CA ILE A 48 12.52 -2.86 -1.44
C ILE A 48 11.65 -2.89 -2.69
N TRP A 49 11.02 -4.03 -2.95
CA TRP A 49 10.10 -4.24 -4.07
C TRP A 49 8.74 -4.69 -3.55
N LEU A 50 7.68 -3.97 -3.95
CA LEU A 50 6.28 -4.33 -3.67
C LEU A 50 5.56 -4.65 -4.96
N ASP A 51 4.92 -5.81 -5.04
CA ASP A 51 4.13 -6.25 -6.20
C ASP A 51 4.90 -6.15 -7.53
N GLY A 52 6.19 -6.45 -7.49
CA GLY A 52 7.09 -6.37 -8.65
C GLY A 52 7.55 -4.95 -9.02
N ARG A 53 7.22 -3.93 -8.22
CA ARG A 53 7.65 -2.53 -8.42
C ARG A 53 8.66 -2.13 -7.36
N ARG A 54 9.79 -1.57 -7.79
CA ARG A 54 10.79 -1.01 -6.87
C ARG A 54 10.21 0.22 -6.18
N LEU A 55 10.34 0.27 -4.87
CA LEU A 55 10.01 1.47 -4.11
C LEU A 55 11.11 2.51 -4.25
N CYS A 56 10.71 3.70 -4.67
CA CYS A 56 11.58 4.85 -4.78
C CYS A 56 11.14 5.96 -3.82
N GLN A 57 12.12 6.70 -3.35
CA GLN A 57 11.97 7.99 -2.69
C GLN A 57 11.42 9.03 -3.69
N PRO A 58 10.91 10.19 -3.21
CA PRO A 58 10.39 11.24 -4.09
C PRO A 58 11.41 11.78 -5.11
N ASP A 59 12.71 11.66 -4.82
CA ASP A 59 13.80 12.05 -5.71
C ASP A 59 14.13 11.00 -6.79
N GLY A 60 13.45 9.85 -6.76
CA GLY A 60 13.63 8.73 -7.68
C GLY A 60 14.67 7.70 -7.24
N GLN A 61 15.42 7.92 -6.16
CA GLN A 61 16.37 6.95 -5.61
C GLN A 61 15.64 5.79 -4.94
N PRO A 62 16.19 4.56 -4.94
CA PRO A 62 15.56 3.45 -4.23
C PRO A 62 15.51 3.70 -2.73
N TRP A 63 14.49 3.17 -2.07
CA TRP A 63 14.54 2.96 -0.62
C TRP A 63 15.49 1.79 -0.32
N LEU A 64 16.38 2.00 0.64
CA LEU A 64 17.41 1.03 1.05
C LEU A 64 17.25 0.72 2.53
N THR A 65 17.31 -0.56 2.87
CA THR A 65 17.21 -1.04 4.27
C THR A 65 18.52 -0.83 5.03
N PRO A 66 18.49 -0.58 6.36
CA PRO A 66 17.30 -0.35 7.18
C PRO A 66 16.68 1.03 6.92
N CYS A 67 15.37 1.10 6.75
CA CYS A 67 14.65 2.38 6.58
C CYS A 67 13.17 2.29 6.97
N THR A 68 12.52 3.45 7.06
CA THR A 68 11.07 3.58 7.18
C THR A 68 10.52 4.16 5.88
N VAL A 69 9.75 3.37 5.14
CA VAL A 69 9.05 3.84 3.94
C VAL A 69 7.74 4.46 4.36
N THR A 70 7.51 5.72 3.99
CA THR A 70 6.31 6.47 4.38
C THR A 70 5.22 6.39 3.31
N GLY A 71 3.96 6.45 3.74
CA GLY A 71 2.82 6.58 2.83
C GLY A 71 2.50 5.35 1.97
N VAL A 72 2.86 4.15 2.43
CA VAL A 72 2.53 2.88 1.75
C VAL A 72 1.04 2.59 1.94
N SER A 73 0.38 2.00 0.93
CA SER A 73 -1.00 1.51 1.09
C SER A 73 -1.08 0.45 2.17
N ALA A 74 -2.08 0.56 3.04
CA ALA A 74 -2.38 -0.41 4.10
C ALA A 74 -3.13 -1.63 3.53
N GLU A 75 -2.53 -2.30 2.54
CA GLU A 75 -3.06 -3.48 1.87
C GLU A 75 -2.07 -4.64 1.98
N THR A 76 -2.46 -5.81 1.45
CA THR A 76 -1.56 -6.95 1.30
C THR A 76 -0.68 -6.77 0.07
N HIS A 77 0.63 -6.77 0.28
CA HIS A 77 1.64 -6.62 -0.78
C HIS A 77 2.54 -7.86 -0.85
N VAL A 78 2.95 -8.24 -2.05
CA VAL A 78 4.05 -9.18 -2.24
C VAL A 78 5.36 -8.42 -2.02
N VAL A 79 6.11 -8.80 -0.99
CA VAL A 79 7.36 -8.15 -0.59
C VAL A 79 8.55 -8.97 -1.04
N VAL A 80 9.47 -8.32 -1.77
CA VAL A 80 10.75 -8.88 -2.18
C VAL A 80 11.86 -7.89 -1.82
N LEU A 81 12.93 -8.40 -1.23
CA LEU A 81 14.14 -7.62 -0.95
C LEU A 81 15.26 -8.06 -1.90
N LYS A 82 15.95 -7.09 -2.49
CA LYS A 82 17.03 -7.35 -3.46
C LYS A 82 18.30 -6.66 -3.03
N ARG A 83 19.42 -7.37 -3.13
CA ARG A 83 20.75 -6.79 -2.89
C ARG A 83 21.75 -7.36 -3.89
N GLN A 84 22.62 -6.49 -4.40
CA GLN A 84 23.66 -6.90 -5.33
C GLN A 84 24.54 -8.00 -4.70
N GLY A 85 24.71 -9.10 -5.42
CA GLY A 85 25.54 -10.23 -4.97
C GLY A 85 24.82 -11.25 -4.08
N LEU A 86 23.53 -11.07 -3.80
CA LEU A 86 22.69 -12.05 -3.10
C LEU A 86 21.50 -12.47 -3.99
N GLU A 87 20.92 -13.64 -3.69
CA GLU A 87 19.65 -14.04 -4.31
C GLU A 87 18.51 -13.14 -3.81
N ASP A 88 17.48 -12.96 -4.65
CA ASP A 88 16.28 -12.22 -4.28
C ASP A 88 15.60 -12.89 -3.07
N LEU A 89 15.39 -12.13 -2.00
CA LEU A 89 14.73 -12.61 -0.80
C LEU A 89 13.23 -12.34 -0.90
N VAL A 90 12.47 -13.38 -1.25
CA VAL A 90 11.01 -13.34 -1.35
C VAL A 90 10.40 -13.58 0.03
N LEU A 91 9.78 -12.55 0.61
CA LEU A 91 9.09 -12.65 1.91
C LEU A 91 7.63 -13.10 1.77
N GLY A 92 7.08 -13.03 0.55
CA GLY A 92 5.70 -13.41 0.26
C GLY A 92 4.73 -12.26 0.51
N GLN A 93 3.48 -12.60 0.84
CA GLN A 93 2.41 -11.64 1.07
C GLN A 93 2.43 -11.12 2.51
N ILE A 94 2.48 -9.80 2.68
CA ILE A 94 2.45 -9.11 3.97
C ILE A 94 1.33 -8.08 3.95
N ASP A 95 0.45 -8.13 4.94
CA ASP A 95 -0.60 -7.13 5.15
C ASP A 95 -0.07 -5.94 5.96
N PHE A 96 0.08 -4.78 5.32
CA PHE A 96 0.54 -3.56 5.97
C PHE A 96 -0.53 -2.86 6.83
N GLY A 97 -1.79 -3.28 6.72
CA GLY A 97 -2.84 -2.88 7.65
C GLY A 97 -2.57 -3.40 9.08
N SER A 98 -2.06 -4.63 9.18
CA SER A 98 -1.76 -5.30 10.46
C SER A 98 -0.27 -5.35 10.83
N THR A 99 0.64 -5.34 9.85
CA THR A 99 2.09 -5.49 10.04
C THR A 99 2.85 -4.28 9.50
N ARG A 100 3.48 -3.48 10.37
CA ARG A 100 4.21 -2.25 9.99
C ARG A 100 5.72 -2.32 10.23
N GLU A 101 6.21 -3.49 10.59
CA GLU A 101 7.63 -3.76 10.74
C GLU A 101 7.93 -5.08 10.04
N VAL A 102 8.81 -5.02 9.04
CA VAL A 102 9.26 -6.15 8.24
C VAL A 102 10.72 -6.38 8.57
N VAL A 103 10.98 -7.46 9.30
CA VAL A 103 12.34 -7.91 9.64
C VAL A 103 12.67 -9.12 8.79
N ALA A 104 13.80 -9.07 8.10
CA ALA A 104 14.22 -10.10 7.16
C ALA A 104 15.70 -10.45 7.29
N HIS A 105 16.00 -11.71 7.02
CA HIS A 105 17.35 -12.26 7.05
C HIS A 105 17.58 -13.07 5.78
N TRP A 106 18.72 -12.88 5.13
CA TRP A 106 19.11 -13.80 4.06
C TRP A 106 19.46 -15.15 4.69
N PRO A 107 19.00 -16.27 4.12
CA PRO A 107 19.44 -17.59 4.58
C PRO A 107 20.97 -17.64 4.45
N GLY A 108 21.65 -17.77 5.59
CA GLY A 108 23.08 -18.03 5.59
C GLY A 108 23.37 -19.31 4.81
N ARG A 109 24.61 -19.45 4.31
CA ARG A 109 25.09 -20.70 3.68
C ARG A 109 24.96 -21.95 4.57
N ASP A 110 24.58 -21.78 5.83
CA ASP A 110 24.40 -22.82 6.85
C ASP A 110 22.91 -23.16 7.05
N GLY A 111 22.17 -23.33 5.95
CA GLY A 111 20.79 -23.79 6.02
C GLY A 111 20.66 -25.08 6.86
N GLN A 112 19.59 -25.17 7.66
CA GLN A 112 19.09 -26.40 8.30
C GLN A 112 19.66 -26.74 9.70
N SER A 113 19.03 -26.24 10.76
CA SER A 113 18.77 -27.01 12.00
C SER A 113 17.92 -26.23 13.00
N ARG A 114 16.61 -26.50 12.98
CA ARG A 114 15.80 -26.90 14.14
C ARG A 114 14.32 -26.95 13.74
N ALA A 115 13.93 -28.10 13.20
CA ALA A 115 12.68 -28.68 13.63
C ALA A 115 12.75 -28.80 15.16
N GLY A 116 12.02 -27.92 15.85
CA GLY A 116 11.93 -27.87 17.30
C GLY A 116 10.49 -28.06 17.70
N THR A 117 10.08 -29.32 17.79
CA THR A 117 8.85 -29.77 18.42
C THR A 117 8.74 -29.17 19.83
N ARG A 118 7.62 -28.51 20.14
CA ARG A 118 6.87 -28.70 21.38
C ARG A 118 5.49 -28.08 21.29
#